data_AF-A0A924H729-F1
#
_entry.id   AF-A0A924H729-F1
#
_cell.length_a   1.000
_cell.length_b   1.000
_cell.length_c   1.000
_cell.angle_alpha   90.00
_cell.angle_beta   90.00
_cell.angle_gamma   90.00
#
_symmetry.space_group_name_H-M   'P 1'
#
loop_
_entity.id
_entity.type
_entity.pdbx_description
1 polymer ?
#
loop_
_entity_poly.entity_id
_entity_poly.type
_entity_poly.pdbx_seq_one_letter_code
_entity_poly.pdbx_strand_id
1 'polypeptide(L)'
;LSGDQLTLDMLNETGGLGDIGRFLAEAKAPMATVNMQVLTDDNAAAYFQQAAGRYTFLLDLTHEVTNDLSHGLTFTMTRARSGLKALAGVLQKWVQHFLGVDVTIRPLQKIDDEAWRWHVGLDAASTALLNDLYEGRAVEPERMQRLVSLFRLDFADPQDMRPDVAGKPIYLGLMMNAEGIVKLKPQNLLVNLPLRALA
;
A
#
# COMPACT_ATOMS: atom_id res chain seq x y z
N LEU A 1 1.09 -3.27 9.72
CA LEU A 1 1.12 -1.84 10.10
C LEU A 1 2.34 -1.21 9.46
N SER A 2 2.25 0.06 9.09
CA SER A 2 3.35 0.81 8.44
C SER A 2 3.55 2.15 9.12
N GLY A 3 4.79 2.63 9.15
CA GLY A 3 5.15 3.93 9.71
C GLY A 3 6.36 4.48 8.98
N ASP A 4 6.70 5.74 9.26
CA ASP A 4 7.94 6.33 8.76
C ASP A 4 9.16 5.59 9.34
N GLN A 5 10.01 5.07 8.47
CA GLN A 5 11.18 4.29 8.84
C GLN A 5 12.10 5.07 9.79
N LEU A 6 12.44 6.33 9.48
CA LEU A 6 13.36 7.12 10.31
C LEU A 6 12.82 7.34 11.71
N THR A 7 11.50 7.54 11.80
CA THR A 7 10.82 7.69 13.08
C THR A 7 10.82 6.39 13.87
N LEU A 8 10.50 5.26 13.22
CA LEU A 8 10.50 3.94 13.87
C LEU A 8 11.89 3.54 14.36
N ASP A 9 12.93 3.74 13.55
CA ASP A 9 14.31 3.44 13.89
C ASP A 9 14.76 4.28 15.10
N MET A 10 14.48 5.59 15.08
CA MET A 10 14.76 6.49 16.20
C MET A 10 14.04 6.06 17.49
N LEU A 11 12.76 5.68 17.40
CA LEU A 11 11.99 5.24 18.56
C LEU A 11 12.50 3.90 19.12
N ASN A 12 12.93 2.98 18.25
CA ASN A 12 13.52 1.72 18.64
C ASN A 12 14.89 1.91 19.34
N GLU A 13 15.71 2.83 18.84
CA GLU A 13 17.02 3.14 19.42
C GLU A 13 16.97 3.95 20.72
N THR A 14 15.98 4.85 20.85
CA THR A 14 15.98 5.86 21.93
C THR A 14 14.80 5.77 22.88
N GLY A 15 13.80 4.93 22.61
CA GLY A 15 12.56 4.89 23.41
C GLY A 15 11.81 6.23 23.41
N GLY A 16 12.01 7.07 22.38
CA GLY A 16 11.39 8.39 22.26
C GLY A 16 12.01 9.50 23.12
N LEU A 17 13.15 9.23 23.78
CA LEU A 17 13.87 10.19 24.63
C LEU A 17 15.08 10.83 23.94
N GLY A 18 15.30 10.57 22.65
CA GLY A 18 16.44 11.11 21.89
C GLY A 18 17.79 10.67 22.46
N ASP A 19 18.75 11.58 22.56
CA ASP A 19 20.11 11.25 23.01
C ASP A 19 20.15 10.70 24.45
N ILE A 20 19.26 11.17 25.34
CA ILE A 20 19.14 10.62 26.71
C ILE A 20 18.72 9.14 26.65
N GLY A 21 17.78 8.83 25.75
CA GLY A 21 17.35 7.45 25.51
C GLY A 21 18.48 6.56 24.99
N ARG A 22 19.31 7.09 24.08
CA ARG A 22 20.49 6.38 23.57
C ARG A 22 21.49 6.07 24.69
N PHE A 23 21.77 7.03 25.57
CA PHE A 23 22.62 6.80 26.73
C PHE A 23 22.04 5.76 27.71
N LEU A 24 20.72 5.76 27.92
CA LEU A 24 20.07 4.74 28.76
C LEU A 24 20.17 3.34 28.13
N ALA A 25 20.02 3.24 26.80
CA ALA A 25 20.19 1.99 26.07
C ALA A 25 21.63 1.45 26.18
N GLU A 26 22.64 2.32 26.02
CA GLU A 26 24.07 1.98 26.21
C GLU A 26 24.35 1.49 27.64
N ALA A 27 23.72 2.11 28.64
CA ALA A 27 23.82 1.73 30.04
C ALA A 27 23.03 0.45 30.41
N LYS A 28 22.37 -0.21 29.45
CA LYS A 28 21.46 -1.35 29.66
C LYS A 28 20.35 -1.06 30.67
N ALA A 29 19.94 0.20 30.79
CA ALA A 29 18.84 0.61 31.65
C ALA A 29 17.48 0.30 30.98
N PRO A 30 16.41 0.05 31.75
CA PRO A 30 15.09 -0.18 31.19
C PRO A 30 14.60 1.05 30.42
N MET A 31 14.20 0.84 29.16
CA MET A 31 13.70 1.89 28.28
C MET A 31 12.19 2.08 28.42
N ALA A 32 11.72 3.31 28.21
CA ALA A 32 10.29 3.60 28.16
C ALA A 32 9.63 2.93 26.94
N THR A 33 8.47 2.33 27.13
CA THR A 33 7.68 1.78 26.03
C THR A 33 7.05 2.92 25.23
N VAL A 34 7.35 2.98 23.92
CA VAL A 34 6.73 3.96 23.02
C VAL A 34 5.39 3.42 22.53
N ASN A 35 4.30 4.10 22.87
CA ASN A 35 2.97 3.76 22.39
C ASN A 35 2.69 4.45 21.05
N MET A 36 2.68 3.65 19.98
CA MET A 36 2.28 4.07 18.64
C MET A 36 0.78 3.85 18.44
N GLN A 37 0.09 4.81 17.83
CA GLN A 37 -1.35 4.75 17.56
C GLN A 37 -1.57 4.39 16.09
N VAL A 38 -2.56 3.55 15.81
CA VAL A 38 -3.01 3.34 14.42
C VAL A 38 -3.92 4.50 14.02
N LEU A 39 -3.67 5.10 12.86
CA LEU A 39 -4.46 6.20 12.33
C LEU A 39 -5.86 5.72 11.95
N THR A 40 -6.89 6.42 12.41
CA THR A 40 -8.31 6.18 12.13
C THR A 40 -9.00 7.52 11.88
N ASP A 41 -10.23 7.48 11.36
CA ASP A 41 -11.04 8.70 11.18
C ASP A 41 -11.27 9.44 12.51
N ASP A 42 -11.44 8.69 13.60
CA ASP A 42 -11.69 9.23 14.95
C ASP A 42 -10.50 10.01 15.52
N ASN A 43 -9.26 9.66 15.13
CA ASN A 43 -8.03 10.29 15.65
C ASN A 43 -7.27 11.10 14.59
N ALA A 44 -7.81 11.24 13.37
CA ALA A 44 -7.17 11.95 12.26
C ALA A 44 -6.86 13.42 12.59
N ALA A 45 -7.72 14.09 13.37
CA ALA A 45 -7.45 15.45 13.81
C ALA A 45 -6.14 15.56 14.61
N ALA A 46 -5.85 14.58 15.47
CA ALA A 46 -4.65 14.57 16.30
C ALA A 46 -3.37 14.38 15.47
N TYR A 47 -3.43 13.69 14.33
CA TYR A 47 -2.31 13.56 13.40
C TYR A 47 -1.82 14.92 12.91
N PHE A 48 -2.74 15.82 12.53
CA PHE A 48 -2.39 17.17 12.04
C PHE A 48 -1.95 18.14 13.15
N GLN A 49 -2.29 17.85 14.41
CA GLN A 49 -1.88 18.67 15.56
C GLN A 49 -0.48 18.31 16.07
N GLN A 50 0.13 17.23 15.59
CA GLN A 50 1.50 16.88 15.97
C GLN A 50 2.49 17.86 15.36
N ALA A 51 3.34 18.45 16.22
CA ALA A 51 4.45 19.29 15.79
C ALA A 51 5.39 18.49 14.88
N ALA A 52 5.91 19.14 13.84
CA ALA A 52 6.83 18.54 12.86
C ALA A 52 7.95 17.77 13.58
N GLY A 53 8.03 16.46 13.35
CA GLY A 53 9.10 15.59 13.85
C GLY A 53 8.72 14.56 14.92
N ARG A 54 7.45 14.47 15.37
CA ARG A 54 6.99 13.40 16.28
C ARG A 54 5.80 12.64 15.69
N TYR A 55 6.05 11.75 14.74
CA TYR A 55 4.99 10.94 14.14
C TYR A 55 4.75 9.67 14.96
N THR A 56 3.74 9.69 15.83
CA THR A 56 3.37 8.50 16.63
C THR A 56 2.21 7.72 16.00
N PHE A 57 1.94 7.94 14.71
CA PHE A 57 0.85 7.31 13.98
C PHE A 57 1.36 6.28 12.98
N LEU A 58 0.69 5.13 12.97
CA LEU A 58 0.89 4.04 12.03
C LEU A 58 -0.29 3.97 11.07
N LEU A 59 -0.01 3.70 9.80
CA LEU A 59 -1.03 3.41 8.80
C LEU A 59 -1.21 1.89 8.68
N ASP A 60 -2.45 1.40 8.80
CA ASP A 60 -2.74 0.00 8.58
C ASP A 60 -2.86 -0.32 7.08
N LEU A 61 -1.78 -0.79 6.46
CA LEU A 61 -1.77 -1.26 5.07
C LEU A 61 -2.13 -2.75 4.93
N THR A 62 -2.62 -3.39 6.00
CA THR A 62 -3.03 -4.80 5.89
C THR A 62 -4.31 -4.92 5.09
N HIS A 63 -4.36 -6.00 4.32
CA HIS A 63 -5.55 -6.44 3.63
C HIS A 63 -6.60 -6.96 4.59
N GLU A 64 -7.84 -6.88 4.12
CA GLU A 64 -8.95 -7.64 4.65
C GLU A 64 -8.63 -9.13 4.56
N VAL A 65 -8.55 -9.81 5.71
CA VAL A 65 -8.31 -11.25 5.76
C VAL A 65 -9.68 -11.93 5.75
N THR A 66 -10.00 -12.60 4.65
CA THR A 66 -11.11 -13.55 4.61
C THR A 66 -10.57 -14.90 5.06
N ASN A 67 -10.98 -15.35 6.25
CA ASN A 67 -10.73 -16.72 6.65
C ASN A 67 -11.94 -17.56 6.25
N ASP A 68 -11.73 -18.50 5.33
CA ASP A 68 -12.69 -19.56 5.07
C ASP A 68 -12.57 -20.57 6.22
N LEU A 69 -13.56 -20.57 7.10
CA LEU A 69 -13.65 -21.59 8.14
C LEU A 69 -14.27 -22.84 7.52
N SER A 70 -13.79 -24.02 7.92
CA SER A 70 -14.45 -25.28 7.63
C SER A 70 -15.95 -25.15 7.97
N HIS A 71 -16.84 -25.74 7.15
CA HIS A 71 -18.31 -25.70 7.23
C HIS A 71 -19.05 -24.62 6.40
N GLY A 72 -18.40 -24.01 5.38
CA GLY A 72 -19.10 -23.16 4.40
C GLY A 72 -19.53 -21.80 4.95
N LEU A 73 -18.90 -21.36 6.04
CA LEU A 73 -19.06 -20.02 6.61
C LEU A 73 -17.82 -19.19 6.28
N THR A 74 -17.95 -18.32 5.28
CA THR A 74 -16.89 -17.37 4.93
C THR A 74 -17.02 -16.13 5.81
N PHE A 75 -16.12 -15.97 6.79
CA PHE A 75 -16.02 -14.72 7.55
C PHE A 75 -15.13 -13.75 6.78
N THR A 76 -15.74 -12.77 6.13
CA THR A 76 -15.00 -11.62 5.58
C THR A 76 -14.77 -10.65 6.72
N MET A 77 -13.56 -10.64 7.29
CA MET A 77 -13.24 -9.73 8.38
C MET A 77 -12.81 -8.39 7.80
N THR A 78 -13.79 -7.56 7.41
CA THR A 78 -13.55 -6.18 6.97
C THR A 78 -12.79 -5.45 8.04
N ARG A 79 -11.49 -5.24 7.80
CA ARG A 79 -10.74 -4.23 8.54
C ARG A 79 -11.32 -2.89 8.10
N ALA A 80 -12.44 -2.51 8.70
CA ALA A 80 -13.16 -1.25 8.46
C ALA A 80 -12.26 -0.01 8.63
N ARG A 81 -11.06 -0.20 9.20
CA ARG A 81 -10.04 0.80 9.47
C ARG A 81 -8.75 0.61 8.64
N SER A 82 -8.78 -0.18 7.57
CA SER A 82 -7.61 -0.32 6.69
C SER A 82 -7.34 0.98 5.94
N GLY A 83 -6.11 1.46 6.06
CA GLY A 83 -5.60 2.64 5.35
C GLY A 83 -5.52 2.47 3.84
N LEU A 84 -5.75 1.25 3.32
CA LEU A 84 -5.74 0.97 1.89
C LEU A 84 -6.83 1.74 1.13
N LYS A 85 -8.01 1.95 1.72
CA LYS A 85 -9.07 2.77 1.10
C LYS A 85 -8.64 4.24 0.98
N ALA A 86 -7.99 4.77 2.02
CA ALA A 86 -7.47 6.13 2.00
C ALA A 86 -6.33 6.28 0.97
N LEU A 87 -5.40 5.31 0.94
CA LEU A 87 -4.33 5.27 -0.06
C LEU A 87 -4.90 5.21 -1.49
N ALA A 88 -5.88 4.35 -1.75
CA ALA A 88 -6.57 4.29 -3.04
C ALA A 88 -7.15 5.65 -3.44
N GLY A 89 -7.81 6.35 -2.50
CA GLY A 89 -8.32 7.70 -2.73
C GLY A 89 -7.22 8.73 -3.05
N VAL A 90 -6.05 8.65 -2.41
CA VAL A 90 -4.90 9.51 -2.73
C VAL A 90 -4.36 9.19 -4.13
N LEU A 91 -4.26 7.92 -4.50
CA LEU A 91 -3.82 7.49 -5.83
C LEU A 91 -4.80 7.93 -6.93
N GLN A 92 -6.11 7.86 -6.68
CA GLN A 92 -7.13 8.39 -7.59
C GLN A 92 -6.96 9.89 -7.81
N LYS A 93 -6.80 10.67 -6.73
CA LYS A 93 -6.55 12.12 -6.83
C LYS A 93 -5.25 12.43 -7.57
N TRP A 94 -4.21 11.62 -7.37
CA TRP A 94 -2.94 11.75 -8.08
C TRP A 94 -3.12 11.57 -9.59
N VAL A 95 -3.82 10.50 -10.00
CA VAL A 95 -4.12 10.24 -11.42
C VAL A 95 -4.95 11.39 -12.01
N GLN A 96 -6.04 11.79 -11.34
CA GLN A 96 -6.86 12.90 -11.82
C GLN A 96 -6.07 14.21 -11.95
N HIS A 97 -5.22 14.52 -10.97
CA HIS A 97 -4.46 15.76 -10.96
C HIS A 97 -3.46 15.87 -12.11
N PHE A 98 -2.75 14.78 -12.43
CA PHE A 98 -1.66 14.81 -13.42
C PHE A 98 -2.09 14.39 -14.83
N LEU A 99 -3.09 13.51 -14.94
CA LEU A 99 -3.54 12.96 -16.23
C LEU A 99 -4.91 13.48 -16.66
N GLY A 100 -5.69 14.07 -15.73
CA GLY A 100 -7.04 14.55 -16.02
C GLY A 100 -8.08 13.45 -16.26
N VAL A 101 -7.75 12.18 -15.97
CA VAL A 101 -8.62 11.02 -16.17
C VAL A 101 -9.21 10.52 -14.87
N ASP A 102 -10.52 10.28 -14.89
CA ASP A 102 -11.24 9.80 -13.72
C ASP A 102 -11.09 8.27 -13.62
N VAL A 103 -10.60 7.82 -12.46
CA VAL A 103 -10.41 6.40 -12.16
C VAL A 103 -10.97 6.04 -10.80
N THR A 104 -11.44 4.81 -10.67
CA THR A 104 -11.83 4.20 -9.40
C THR A 104 -10.80 3.15 -9.00
N ILE A 105 -10.21 3.27 -7.80
CA ILE A 105 -9.23 2.33 -7.27
C ILE A 105 -9.82 1.66 -6.03
N ARG A 106 -9.81 0.33 -6.00
CA ARG A 106 -10.37 -0.47 -4.89
C ARG A 106 -9.36 -1.52 -4.44
N PRO A 107 -9.12 -1.69 -3.13
CA PRO A 107 -8.30 -2.78 -2.63
C PRO A 107 -8.87 -4.15 -3.05
N LEU A 108 -7.99 -5.11 -3.34
CA LEU A 108 -8.33 -6.49 -3.66
C LEU A 108 -7.57 -7.46 -2.77
N GLN A 109 -8.20 -8.57 -2.41
CA GLN A 109 -7.52 -9.66 -1.66
C GLN A 109 -6.70 -10.56 -2.57
N LYS A 110 -7.23 -10.87 -3.76
CA LYS A 110 -6.58 -11.68 -4.79
C LYS A 110 -6.97 -11.17 -6.18
N ILE A 111 -6.16 -11.53 -7.18
CA ILE A 111 -6.51 -11.39 -8.60
C ILE A 111 -6.96 -12.77 -9.08
N ASP A 112 -8.20 -12.84 -9.53
CA ASP A 112 -8.81 -14.05 -10.09
C ASP A 112 -9.51 -13.62 -11.38
N ASP A 113 -8.72 -13.44 -12.44
CA ASP A 113 -9.15 -12.95 -13.74
C ASP A 113 -8.37 -13.64 -14.85
N GLU A 114 -9.00 -14.61 -15.51
CA GLU A 114 -8.45 -15.31 -16.68
C GLU A 114 -8.23 -14.37 -17.88
N ALA A 115 -8.88 -13.20 -17.89
CA ALA A 115 -8.78 -12.20 -18.94
C ALA A 115 -7.85 -11.03 -18.57
N TRP A 116 -6.95 -11.19 -17.60
CA TRP A 116 -5.98 -10.15 -17.18
C TRP A 116 -5.19 -9.60 -18.39
N ARG A 117 -5.37 -8.30 -18.67
CA ARG A 117 -4.71 -7.60 -19.81
C ARG A 117 -3.64 -6.59 -19.42
N TRP A 118 -3.70 -6.01 -18.22
CA TRP A 118 -2.83 -4.92 -17.84
C TRP A 118 -2.58 -4.87 -16.33
N HIS A 119 -1.38 -4.44 -15.94
CA HIS A 119 -1.03 -4.19 -14.56
C HIS A 119 -0.01 -3.07 -14.41
N VAL A 120 0.07 -2.51 -13.21
CA VAL A 120 1.06 -1.51 -12.84
C VAL A 120 1.56 -1.79 -11.42
N GLY A 121 2.87 -2.00 -11.25
CA GLY A 121 3.46 -2.03 -9.92
C GLY A 121 3.56 -0.63 -9.34
N LEU A 122 3.16 -0.46 -8.08
CA LEU A 122 3.31 0.77 -7.32
C LEU A 122 4.69 0.90 -6.67
N ASP A 123 5.58 -0.06 -6.90
CA ASP A 123 6.99 -0.06 -6.53
C ASP A 123 7.78 -0.97 -7.50
N ALA A 124 9.10 -1.05 -7.33
CA ALA A 124 9.94 -1.84 -8.23
C ALA A 124 9.74 -3.37 -8.06
N ALA A 125 9.54 -3.84 -6.83
CA ALA A 125 9.36 -5.25 -6.55
C ALA A 125 7.99 -5.75 -7.03
N SER A 126 6.92 -4.98 -6.81
CA SER A 126 5.58 -5.31 -7.33
C SER A 126 5.53 -5.31 -8.85
N THR A 127 6.25 -4.39 -9.51
CA THR A 127 6.37 -4.38 -10.97
C THR A 127 6.97 -5.70 -11.47
N ALA A 128 8.10 -6.12 -10.88
CA ALA A 128 8.75 -7.37 -11.25
C ALA A 128 7.85 -8.59 -10.94
N LEU A 129 7.18 -8.60 -9.80
CA LEU A 129 6.29 -9.70 -9.41
C LEU A 129 5.13 -9.85 -10.39
N LEU A 130 4.45 -8.76 -10.72
CA LEU A 130 3.29 -8.78 -11.61
C LEU A 130 3.70 -9.16 -13.04
N ASN A 131 4.90 -8.76 -13.50
CA ASN A 131 5.44 -9.21 -14.79
C ASN A 131 5.62 -10.73 -14.81
N ASP A 132 6.27 -11.30 -13.79
CA ASP A 132 6.48 -12.75 -13.72
C ASP A 132 5.14 -13.52 -13.73
N LEU A 133 4.15 -13.04 -12.95
CA LEU A 133 2.82 -13.64 -12.92
C LEU A 133 2.09 -13.52 -14.27
N TYR A 134 2.18 -12.37 -14.92
CA TYR A 134 1.57 -12.13 -16.24
C TYR A 134 2.20 -13.02 -17.32
N GLU A 135 3.51 -13.27 -17.23
CA GLU A 135 4.24 -14.14 -18.16
C GLU A 135 4.16 -15.63 -17.79
N GLY A 136 3.38 -15.98 -16.75
CA GLY A 136 3.20 -17.37 -16.31
C GLY A 136 4.44 -17.99 -15.67
N ARG A 137 5.40 -17.17 -15.21
CA ARG A 137 6.60 -17.65 -14.52
C ARG A 137 6.27 -18.00 -13.07
N ALA A 138 6.86 -19.08 -12.58
CA ALA A 138 6.76 -19.47 -11.18
C ALA A 138 7.38 -18.38 -10.29
N VAL A 139 6.71 -18.08 -9.18
CA VAL A 139 7.17 -17.11 -8.18
C VAL A 139 7.38 -17.84 -6.87
N GLU A 140 8.55 -17.63 -6.27
CA GLU A 140 8.88 -18.20 -4.97
C GLU A 140 7.93 -17.71 -3.86
N PRO A 141 7.49 -18.59 -2.94
CA PRO A 141 6.55 -18.23 -1.87
C PRO A 141 7.02 -17.05 -1.01
N GLU A 142 8.32 -16.97 -0.73
CA GLU A 142 8.92 -15.88 0.05
C GLU A 142 8.73 -14.51 -0.61
N ARG A 143 8.77 -14.47 -1.96
CA ARG A 143 8.53 -13.25 -2.70
C ARG A 143 7.05 -12.88 -2.70
N MET A 144 6.16 -13.87 -2.75
CA MET A 144 4.71 -13.65 -2.62
C MET A 144 4.34 -13.08 -1.24
N GLN A 145 5.01 -13.51 -0.17
CA GLN A 145 4.81 -12.99 1.20
C GLN A 145 5.15 -11.51 1.36
N ARG A 146 5.96 -10.95 0.44
CA ARG A 146 6.31 -9.51 0.44
C ARG A 146 5.23 -8.65 -0.23
N LEU A 147 4.18 -9.24 -0.77
CA LEU A 147 3.02 -8.52 -1.28
C LEU A 147 2.24 -7.89 -0.12
N VAL A 148 2.27 -6.55 -0.09
CA VAL A 148 1.59 -5.75 0.94
C VAL A 148 0.16 -5.52 0.54
N SER A 149 -0.07 -5.06 -0.70
CA SER A 149 -1.43 -4.87 -1.19
C SER A 149 -1.62 -5.05 -2.70
N LEU A 150 -2.87 -5.30 -3.09
CA LEU A 150 -3.36 -5.38 -4.45
C LEU A 150 -4.53 -4.42 -4.59
N PHE A 151 -4.69 -3.83 -5.77
CA PHE A 151 -5.82 -2.99 -6.10
C PHE A 151 -6.34 -3.30 -7.50
N ARG A 152 -7.62 -3.01 -7.70
CA ARG A 152 -8.24 -2.89 -9.01
C ARG A 152 -8.42 -1.42 -9.33
N LEU A 153 -7.94 -1.01 -10.50
CA LEU A 153 -8.22 0.28 -11.09
C LEU A 153 -9.15 0.09 -12.29
N ASP A 154 -10.25 0.83 -12.31
CA ASP A 154 -11.16 0.93 -13.44
C ASP A 154 -11.22 2.39 -13.90
N PHE A 155 -11.11 2.63 -15.21
CA PHE A 155 -11.37 3.94 -15.80
C PHE A 155 -12.87 4.23 -15.77
N ALA A 156 -13.25 5.49 -15.52
CA ALA A 156 -14.63 5.93 -15.60
C ALA A 156 -15.11 5.95 -17.06
N ASP A 157 -14.27 6.46 -17.98
CA ASP A 157 -14.52 6.43 -19.42
C ASP A 157 -13.53 5.48 -20.13
N PRO A 158 -14.01 4.37 -20.72
CA PRO A 158 -13.16 3.49 -21.54
C PRO A 158 -12.50 4.18 -22.74
N GLN A 159 -12.98 5.35 -23.19
CA GLN A 159 -12.39 6.11 -24.29
C GLN A 159 -11.05 6.79 -23.93
N ASP A 160 -10.78 6.97 -22.63
CA ASP A 160 -9.50 7.46 -22.13
C ASP A 160 -8.40 6.38 -22.23
N MET A 161 -8.79 5.13 -22.50
CA MET A 161 -7.88 3.99 -22.56
C MET A 161 -7.40 3.69 -23.99
N ARG A 162 -6.29 2.96 -24.08
CA ARG A 162 -5.83 2.36 -25.34
C ARG A 162 -6.88 1.36 -25.87
N PRO A 163 -7.21 1.37 -27.18
CA PRO A 163 -8.37 0.64 -27.72
C PRO A 163 -8.42 -0.87 -27.45
N ASP A 164 -7.28 -1.56 -27.44
CA ASP A 164 -7.15 -3.01 -27.24
C ASP A 164 -7.37 -3.46 -25.79
N VAL A 165 -7.30 -2.54 -24.83
CA VAL A 165 -7.53 -2.80 -23.39
C VAL A 165 -8.67 -1.96 -22.80
N ALA A 166 -9.40 -1.22 -23.64
CA ALA A 166 -10.50 -0.37 -23.21
C ALA A 166 -11.57 -1.16 -22.44
N GLY A 167 -11.97 -0.62 -21.28
CA GLY A 167 -12.97 -1.22 -20.38
C GLY A 167 -12.48 -2.44 -19.59
N LYS A 168 -11.20 -2.84 -19.73
CA LYS A 168 -10.60 -3.90 -18.91
C LYS A 168 -10.06 -3.34 -17.59
N PRO A 169 -10.13 -4.11 -16.49
CA PRO A 169 -9.53 -3.69 -15.23
C PRO A 169 -8.00 -3.65 -15.34
N ILE A 170 -7.40 -2.76 -14.56
CA ILE A 170 -5.95 -2.67 -14.38
C ILE A 170 -5.62 -3.07 -12.96
N TYR A 171 -4.73 -4.06 -12.82
CA TYR A 171 -4.31 -4.53 -11.51
C TYR A 171 -3.09 -3.78 -11.00
N LEU A 172 -3.16 -3.29 -9.76
CA LEU A 172 -2.04 -2.62 -9.10
C LEU A 172 -1.51 -3.50 -7.98
N GLY A 173 -0.20 -3.48 -7.79
CA GLY A 173 0.45 -4.18 -6.66
C GLY A 173 1.37 -3.25 -5.88
N LEU A 174 1.47 -3.48 -4.58
CA LEU A 174 2.42 -2.83 -3.68
C LEU A 174 3.12 -3.89 -2.85
N MET A 175 4.44 -3.80 -2.80
CA MET A 175 5.31 -4.73 -2.08
C MET A 175 6.24 -3.99 -1.13
N MET A 176 6.72 -4.75 -0.14
CA MET A 176 7.89 -4.38 0.65
C MET A 176 9.14 -5.08 0.11
N ASN A 177 10.32 -4.53 0.38
CA ASN A 177 11.58 -5.22 0.14
C ASN A 177 11.85 -6.30 1.21
N ALA A 178 13.03 -6.93 1.16
CA ALA A 178 13.41 -7.97 2.12
C ALA A 178 13.53 -7.44 3.55
N GLU A 179 13.81 -6.15 3.71
CA GLU A 179 13.93 -5.45 4.98
C GLU A 179 12.57 -4.97 5.54
N GLY A 180 11.46 -5.26 4.86
CA GLY A 180 10.11 -4.86 5.29
C GLY A 180 9.76 -3.39 4.99
N ILE A 181 10.56 -2.70 4.18
CA ILE A 181 10.37 -1.31 3.79
C ILE A 181 9.50 -1.23 2.54
N VAL A 182 8.46 -0.40 2.61
CA VAL A 182 7.60 -0.07 1.47
C VAL A 182 8.06 1.24 0.85
N LYS A 183 8.34 1.23 -0.46
CA LYS A 183 8.71 2.44 -1.22
C LYS A 183 7.74 2.67 -2.37
N LEU A 184 6.68 3.43 -2.08
CA LEU A 184 5.66 3.79 -3.06
C LEU A 184 6.25 4.68 -4.18
N LYS A 185 5.91 4.35 -5.42
CA LYS A 185 6.28 5.08 -6.65
C LYS A 185 5.01 5.47 -7.43
N PRO A 186 4.28 6.52 -7.02
CA PRO A 186 3.05 6.95 -7.69
C PRO A 186 3.28 7.40 -9.14
N GLN A 187 4.51 7.78 -9.50
CA GLN A 187 4.90 8.10 -10.88
C GLN A 187 4.65 6.94 -11.85
N ASN A 188 4.66 5.68 -11.37
CA ASN A 188 4.39 4.51 -12.20
C ASN A 188 2.96 4.55 -12.80
N LEU A 189 2.00 5.17 -12.10
CA LEU A 189 0.66 5.38 -12.63
C LEU A 189 0.66 6.39 -13.80
N LEU A 190 1.53 7.39 -13.76
CA LEU A 190 1.60 8.41 -14.81
C LEU A 190 2.20 7.87 -16.10
N VAL A 191 3.16 6.95 -15.99
CA VAL A 191 3.90 6.42 -17.14
C VAL A 191 3.35 5.10 -17.69
N ASN A 192 2.70 4.28 -16.86
CA ASN A 192 2.32 2.92 -17.25
C ASN A 192 0.80 2.68 -17.32
N LEU A 193 -0.04 3.69 -17.08
CA LEU A 193 -1.47 3.54 -17.36
C LEU A 193 -1.68 3.44 -18.88
N PRO A 194 -2.60 2.59 -19.36
CA PRO A 194 -2.83 2.37 -20.78
C PRO A 194 -3.72 3.49 -21.33
N LEU A 195 -3.21 4.71 -21.32
CA LEU A 195 -3.91 5.88 -21.82
C LEU A 195 -4.00 5.82 -23.35
N ARG A 196 -5.06 6.41 -23.89
CA ARG A 196 -5.18 6.68 -25.32
C ARG A 196 -4.02 7.58 -25.75
N ALA A 197 -3.41 7.28 -26.89
CA ALA A 197 -2.40 8.16 -27.48
C ALA A 197 -3.05 9.52 -27.84
N LEU A 198 -2.41 10.61 -27.43
CA LEU A 198 -2.76 11.95 -27.93
C LEU A 198 -2.42 11.97 -29.42
N ALA A 199 -3.44 12.24 -30.24
CA ALA A 199 -3.31 12.38 -31.69
C ALA A 199 -2.56 13.66 -32.07
#